data_AF-E0YE06-F1
#
_entry.id   AF-E0YE06-F1
#
_cell.length_a   1.000
_cell.length_b   1.000
_cell.length_c   1.000
_cell.angle_alpha   90.00
_cell.angle_beta   90.00
_cell.angle_gamma   90.00
#
_symmetry.space_group_name_H-M   'P 1'
#
loop_
_entity.id
_entity.type
_entity.pdbx_description
1 polymer ?
#
loop_
_entity_poly.entity_id
_entity_poly.type
_entity_poly.pdbx_seq_one_letter_code
_entity_poly.pdbx_strand_id
1 'polypeptide(L)'
;LPYVTRWDYLATMFTEAVTVNAPERLANIQIPKRASYIRMIMPELSRIASHLLWLGPFMADVGAQTPFFYIFREREMIYDLFEAATGMRMMHNYFRIGGVAVDLPYGWVDKCLDSCHYFLPKVDEYEQLITNNPIFLERVEGIGVIGREEAINWGLSGPMLRASGVRWDLRKVDHYECYDESDWQIQWQKGGDSLARYSVRIGEMRESVGIIQQALKLLPGGPYENSEARRLNQHKNVEWNDSDYRFIGKKSSPTFRLPKQEHYVRIEAP
;
A
#
# COMPACT_ATOMS: atom_id res chain seq x y z
N LEU A 1 -10.09 -2.33 -13.90
CA LEU A 1 -9.84 -1.79 -12.55
C LEU A 1 -10.64 -2.49 -11.45
N PRO A 2 -11.98 -2.49 -11.40
CA PRO A 2 -12.73 -3.01 -10.24
C PRO A 2 -12.61 -4.53 -10.02
N TYR A 3 -12.17 -5.29 -11.02
CA TYR A 3 -11.87 -6.71 -10.86
C TYR A 3 -10.57 -6.96 -10.10
N VAL A 4 -9.61 -6.06 -10.24
CA VAL A 4 -8.23 -6.27 -9.78
C VAL A 4 -8.12 -5.99 -8.29
N THR A 5 -8.96 -5.09 -7.77
CA THR A 5 -9.14 -4.85 -6.33
C THR A 5 -9.54 -6.11 -5.56
N ARG A 6 -10.01 -7.15 -6.25
CA ARG A 6 -10.44 -8.43 -5.66
C ARG A 6 -9.41 -9.55 -5.77
N TRP A 7 -8.28 -9.33 -6.46
CA TRP A 7 -7.21 -10.33 -6.56
C TRP A 7 -6.53 -10.55 -5.22
N ASP A 8 -6.21 -9.44 -4.55
CA ASP A 8 -5.85 -9.40 -3.14
C ASP A 8 -6.81 -8.44 -2.45
N TYR A 9 -7.70 -8.98 -1.64
CA TYR A 9 -8.75 -8.23 -0.94
C TYR A 9 -8.21 -7.49 0.30
N LEU A 10 -6.96 -7.73 0.69
CA LEU A 10 -6.30 -7.08 1.82
C LEU A 10 -5.48 -5.89 1.37
N ALA A 11 -4.72 -6.07 0.29
CA ALA A 11 -3.84 -5.06 -0.28
C ALA A 11 -4.42 -4.50 -1.59
N THR A 12 -5.68 -4.07 -1.56
CA THR A 12 -6.42 -3.63 -2.75
C THR A 12 -5.75 -2.45 -3.46
N MET A 13 -5.13 -1.54 -2.71
CA MET A 13 -4.42 -0.38 -3.28
C MET A 13 -3.17 -0.80 -4.07
N PHE A 14 -2.49 -1.89 -3.70
CA PHE A 14 -1.31 -2.38 -4.43
C PHE A 14 -1.69 -2.96 -5.78
N THR A 15 -2.74 -3.77 -5.82
CA THR A 15 -3.23 -4.36 -7.07
C THR A 15 -3.74 -3.28 -8.01
N GLU A 16 -4.43 -2.27 -7.49
CA GLU A 16 -4.77 -1.06 -8.24
C GLU A 16 -3.53 -0.36 -8.80
N ALA A 17 -2.52 -0.11 -7.97
CA ALA A 17 -1.30 0.59 -8.36
C ALA A 17 -0.56 -0.14 -9.49
N VAL A 18 -0.43 -1.47 -9.42
CA VAL A 18 0.23 -2.25 -10.49
C VAL A 18 -0.49 -2.07 -11.82
N THR A 19 -1.82 -2.13 -11.80
CA THR A 19 -2.64 -2.05 -13.01
C THR A 19 -2.74 -0.66 -13.60
N VAL A 20 -2.46 0.37 -12.80
CA VAL A 20 -2.46 1.76 -13.24
C VAL A 20 -1.07 2.16 -13.73
N ASN A 21 0.00 1.71 -13.06
CA ASN A 21 1.38 2.03 -13.42
C ASN A 21 1.78 1.40 -14.77
N ALA A 22 1.28 0.20 -15.11
CA ALA A 22 1.55 -0.44 -16.40
C ALA A 22 1.09 0.38 -17.62
N PRO A 23 -0.19 0.78 -17.75
CA PRO A 23 -0.64 1.59 -18.87
C PRO A 23 -0.08 3.02 -18.84
N GLU A 24 0.22 3.58 -17.67
CA GLU A 24 0.85 4.91 -17.56
C GLU A 24 2.27 4.92 -18.13
N ARG A 25 3.07 3.88 -17.84
CA ARG A 25 4.40 3.72 -18.43
C ARG A 25 4.34 3.43 -19.93
N LEU A 26 3.39 2.59 -20.37
CA LEU A 26 3.17 2.32 -21.80
C LEU A 26 2.79 3.58 -22.59
N ALA A 27 1.92 4.42 -22.03
CA ALA A 27 1.44 5.64 -22.67
C ALA A 27 2.32 6.87 -22.40
N ASN A 28 3.41 6.73 -21.62
CA ASN A 28 4.26 7.84 -21.16
C ASN A 28 3.47 9.01 -20.53
N ILE A 29 2.44 8.69 -19.74
CA ILE A 29 1.61 9.70 -19.08
C ILE A 29 2.33 10.19 -17.82
N GLN A 30 2.60 11.49 -17.74
CA GLN A 30 3.15 12.09 -16.52
C GLN A 30 2.08 12.21 -15.44
N ILE A 31 2.42 11.79 -14.23
CA ILE A 31 1.52 11.83 -13.06
C ILE A 31 1.85 13.11 -12.27
N PRO A 32 0.84 13.88 -11.81
CA PRO A 32 1.09 15.03 -10.95
C PRO A 32 1.77 14.62 -9.64
N LYS A 33 2.71 15.44 -9.14
CA LYS A 33 3.44 15.15 -7.89
C LYS A 33 2.51 14.84 -6.72
N ARG A 34 1.45 15.63 -6.52
CA ARG A 34 0.46 15.40 -5.45
C ARG A 34 -0.18 14.01 -5.54
N ALA A 35 -0.51 13.57 -6.75
CA ALA A 35 -1.08 12.25 -6.97
C ALA A 35 -0.08 11.14 -6.63
N SER A 36 1.20 11.30 -6.97
CA SER A 36 2.26 10.35 -6.60
C SER A 36 2.43 10.23 -5.08
N TYR A 37 2.38 11.34 -4.33
CA TYR A 37 2.41 11.30 -2.87
C TYR A 37 1.20 10.56 -2.27
N ILE A 38 -0.01 10.82 -2.78
CA ILE A 38 -1.22 10.10 -2.34
C ILE A 38 -1.09 8.60 -2.65
N ARG A 39 -0.55 8.26 -3.82
CA ARG A 39 -0.28 6.89 -4.24
C ARG A 39 0.85 6.22 -3.49
N MET A 40 1.70 6.96 -2.80
CA MET A 40 2.67 6.40 -1.86
C MET A 40 2.05 6.19 -0.47
N ILE A 41 1.24 7.15 0.02
CA ILE A 41 0.63 7.08 1.36
C ILE A 41 -0.42 5.96 1.46
N MET A 42 -1.32 5.86 0.46
CA MET A 42 -2.43 4.90 0.52
C MET A 42 -1.97 3.42 0.55
N PRO A 43 -1.00 2.99 -0.28
CA PRO A 43 -0.45 1.64 -0.20
C PRO A 43 0.35 1.40 1.07
N GLU A 44 1.09 2.37 1.62
CA GLU A 44 1.77 2.18 2.91
C GLU A 44 0.77 2.01 4.06
N LEU A 45 -0.35 2.74 4.07
CA LEU A 45 -1.47 2.46 4.99
C LEU A 45 -2.05 1.05 4.78
N SER A 46 -2.20 0.64 3.51
CA SER A 46 -2.66 -0.70 3.17
C SER A 46 -1.65 -1.78 3.56
N ARG A 47 -0.34 -1.47 3.58
CA ARG A 47 0.75 -2.36 4.02
C ARG A 47 0.60 -2.65 5.50
N ILE A 48 0.41 -1.59 6.30
CA ILE A 48 0.16 -1.72 7.74
C ILE A 48 -1.09 -2.58 7.98
N ALA A 49 -2.21 -2.29 7.29
CA ALA A 49 -3.44 -3.06 7.42
C ALA A 49 -3.31 -4.54 7.03
N SER A 50 -2.46 -4.84 6.04
CA SER A 50 -2.15 -6.21 5.61
C SER A 50 -1.27 -6.95 6.63
N HIS A 51 -0.20 -6.32 7.11
CA HIS A 51 0.67 -6.91 8.14
C HIS A 51 -0.07 -7.16 9.46
N LEU A 52 -0.96 -6.24 9.85
CA LEU A 52 -1.87 -6.44 10.98
C LEU A 52 -2.75 -7.68 10.80
N LEU A 53 -3.42 -7.81 9.65
CA LEU A 53 -4.25 -8.99 9.42
C LEU A 53 -3.44 -10.27 9.22
N TRP A 54 -2.17 -10.20 8.83
CA TRP A 54 -1.32 -11.39 8.89
C TRP A 54 -1.02 -11.76 10.34
N LEU A 55 -0.66 -10.79 11.19
CA LEU A 55 -0.27 -11.01 12.56
C LEU A 55 -1.41 -11.59 13.42
N GLY A 56 -2.64 -11.10 13.25
CA GLY A 56 -3.79 -11.50 14.08
C GLY A 56 -4.10 -13.00 14.00
N PRO A 57 -4.51 -13.54 12.84
CA PRO A 57 -4.74 -14.97 12.62
C PRO A 57 -3.49 -15.80 12.90
N PHE A 58 -2.29 -15.34 12.53
CA PHE A 58 -1.05 -16.05 12.87
C PHE A 58 -0.91 -16.25 14.39
N MET A 59 -1.24 -15.24 15.19
CA MET A 59 -1.28 -15.37 16.65
C MET A 59 -2.41 -16.28 17.13
N ALA A 60 -3.60 -16.18 16.53
CA ALA A 60 -4.73 -17.01 16.87
C ALA A 60 -4.46 -18.51 16.61
N ASP A 61 -3.80 -18.84 15.49
CA ASP A 61 -3.38 -20.20 15.13
C ASP A 61 -2.30 -20.74 16.07
N VAL A 62 -1.41 -19.87 16.56
CA VAL A 62 -0.44 -20.20 17.62
C VAL A 62 -1.11 -20.36 18.99
N GLY A 63 -2.37 -19.92 19.16
CA GLY A 63 -3.17 -20.08 20.37
C GLY A 63 -3.36 -18.81 21.20
N ALA A 64 -2.83 -17.67 20.73
CA ALA A 64 -3.00 -16.37 21.37
C ALA A 64 -4.17 -15.60 20.73
N GLN A 65 -5.35 -15.68 21.35
CA GLN A 65 -6.57 -15.05 20.83
C GLN A 65 -6.71 -13.56 21.19
N THR A 66 -6.10 -13.10 22.28
CA THR A 66 -6.26 -11.70 22.73
C THR A 66 -5.64 -10.66 21.78
N PRO A 67 -4.44 -10.86 21.19
CA PRO A 67 -3.87 -9.88 20.25
C PRO A 67 -4.71 -9.73 18.99
N PHE A 68 -5.44 -10.77 18.58
CA PHE A 68 -6.35 -10.74 17.44
C PHE A 68 -7.33 -9.57 17.57
N PHE A 69 -8.02 -9.44 18.70
CA PHE A 69 -9.02 -8.37 18.89
C PHE A 69 -8.41 -6.97 18.89
N TYR A 70 -7.22 -6.82 19.46
CA TYR A 70 -6.54 -5.52 19.46
C TYR A 70 -6.20 -5.10 18.04
N ILE A 71 -5.57 -5.98 17.26
CA ILE A 71 -5.19 -5.74 15.87
C ILE A 71 -6.38 -5.28 15.00
N PHE A 72 -7.57 -5.86 15.19
CA PHE A 72 -8.77 -5.42 14.45
C PHE A 72 -9.19 -4.00 14.81
N ARG A 73 -8.98 -3.55 16.05
CA ARG A 73 -9.22 -2.16 16.46
C ARG A 73 -8.30 -1.19 15.71
N GLU A 74 -7.00 -1.48 15.59
CA GLU A 74 -6.14 -0.57 14.82
C GLU A 74 -6.42 -0.60 13.33
N ARG A 75 -6.75 -1.78 12.81
CA ARG A 75 -7.15 -1.95 11.42
C ARG A 75 -8.40 -1.16 11.07
N GLU A 76 -9.35 -1.07 12.00
CA GLU A 76 -10.58 -0.29 11.84
C GLU A 76 -10.30 1.21 11.69
N MET A 77 -9.33 1.76 12.43
CA MET A 77 -8.96 3.17 12.28
C MET A 77 -8.37 3.48 10.89
N ILE A 78 -7.61 2.54 10.32
CA ILE A 78 -7.09 2.66 8.95
C ILE A 78 -8.26 2.60 7.95
N TYR A 79 -9.25 1.75 8.20
CA TYR A 79 -10.45 1.68 7.36
C TYR A 79 -11.29 2.94 7.40
N ASP A 80 -11.39 3.62 8.54
CA ASP A 80 -12.04 4.92 8.62
C ASP A 80 -11.30 5.99 7.80
N LEU A 81 -9.98 5.89 7.64
CA LEU A 81 -9.20 6.77 6.75
C LEU A 81 -9.49 6.46 5.28
N PHE A 82 -9.60 5.18 4.91
CA PHE A 82 -9.95 4.78 3.54
C PHE A 82 -11.38 5.15 3.16
N GLU A 83 -12.33 4.96 4.09
CA GLU A 83 -13.72 5.34 3.90
C GLU A 83 -13.85 6.86 3.72
N ALA A 84 -13.13 7.65 4.54
CA ALA A 84 -13.11 9.09 4.39
C ALA A 84 -12.58 9.53 3.01
N ALA A 85 -11.54 8.89 2.49
CA ALA A 85 -10.93 9.27 1.20
C ALA A 85 -11.70 8.76 -0.02
N THR A 86 -12.28 7.56 0.06
CA THR A 86 -12.78 6.83 -1.13
C THR A 86 -14.28 6.54 -1.08
N GLY A 87 -14.90 6.64 0.10
CA GLY A 87 -16.28 6.23 0.37
C GLY A 87 -16.47 4.71 0.49
N MET A 88 -15.42 3.91 0.40
CA MET A 88 -15.46 2.46 0.53
C MET A 88 -14.43 1.96 1.56
N ARG A 89 -14.71 0.83 2.20
CA ARG A 89 -13.88 0.29 3.30
C ARG A 89 -12.83 -0.75 2.88
N MET A 90 -13.04 -1.42 1.75
CA MET A 90 -12.13 -2.47 1.27
C MET A 90 -11.83 -2.35 -0.23
N MET A 91 -12.88 -2.23 -1.05
CA MET A 91 -12.79 -2.23 -2.51
C MET A 91 -12.75 -0.79 -3.04
N HIS A 92 -11.63 -0.10 -2.80
CA HIS A 92 -11.55 1.36 -2.92
C HIS A 92 -11.71 1.89 -4.35
N ASN A 93 -11.19 1.18 -5.37
CA ASN A 93 -11.21 1.59 -6.77
C ASN A 93 -10.80 3.07 -6.95
N TYR A 94 -9.76 3.46 -6.22
CA TYR A 94 -9.36 4.83 -5.96
C TYR A 94 -8.33 5.31 -6.97
N PHE A 95 -7.39 4.45 -7.36
CA PHE A 95 -6.41 4.81 -8.36
C PHE A 95 -7.01 4.79 -9.77
N ARG A 96 -6.62 5.77 -10.57
CA ARG A 96 -7.06 5.92 -11.96
C ARG A 96 -5.86 6.20 -12.83
N ILE A 97 -5.93 5.81 -14.09
CA ILE A 97 -4.86 6.10 -15.04
C ILE A 97 -4.76 7.62 -15.21
N GLY A 98 -3.59 8.18 -14.91
CA GLY A 98 -3.29 9.61 -14.87
C GLY A 98 -3.37 10.25 -13.47
N GLY A 99 -3.67 9.50 -12.41
CA GLY A 99 -3.63 9.99 -11.03
C GLY A 99 -4.60 9.29 -10.08
N VAL A 100 -5.44 10.07 -9.41
CA VAL A 100 -6.35 9.57 -8.38
C VAL A 100 -7.79 9.98 -8.70
N ALA A 101 -8.78 9.17 -8.31
CA ALA A 101 -10.18 9.45 -8.61
C ALA A 101 -10.71 10.74 -7.96
N VAL A 102 -10.35 10.97 -6.69
CA VAL A 102 -10.79 12.08 -5.85
C VAL A 102 -9.63 12.51 -4.95
N ASP A 103 -9.49 13.81 -4.68
CA ASP A 103 -8.49 14.33 -3.74
C ASP A 103 -8.84 13.95 -2.29
N LEU A 104 -7.87 14.10 -1.38
CA LEU A 104 -8.06 13.90 0.05
C LEU A 104 -9.04 14.95 0.62
N PRO A 105 -10.00 14.56 1.47
CA PRO A 105 -10.92 15.51 2.08
C PRO A 105 -10.21 16.41 3.10
N TYR A 106 -10.85 17.54 3.41
CA TYR A 106 -10.36 18.47 4.42
C TYR A 106 -10.23 17.78 5.79
N GLY A 107 -9.12 18.01 6.50
CA GLY A 107 -8.83 17.40 7.81
C GLY A 107 -8.35 15.93 7.77
N TRP A 108 -8.23 15.32 6.58
CA TRP A 108 -7.74 13.95 6.45
C TRP A 108 -6.27 13.80 6.86
N VAL A 109 -5.44 14.78 6.50
CA VAL A 109 -4.00 14.78 6.80
C VAL A 109 -3.76 14.74 8.31
N ASP A 110 -4.48 15.57 9.06
CA ASP A 110 -4.37 15.63 10.53
C ASP A 110 -4.81 14.30 11.16
N LYS A 111 -5.95 13.76 10.72
CA LYS A 111 -6.44 12.45 11.18
C LYS A 111 -5.46 11.31 10.88
N CYS A 112 -4.77 11.36 9.74
CA CYS A 112 -3.76 10.38 9.37
C CYS A 112 -2.51 10.49 10.27
N LEU A 113 -2.07 11.71 10.59
CA LEU A 113 -0.98 11.95 11.54
C LEU A 113 -1.33 11.44 12.94
N ASP A 114 -2.53 11.74 13.44
CA ASP A 114 -3.00 11.25 14.74
C ASP A 114 -3.01 9.72 14.79
N SER A 115 -3.45 9.09 13.70
CA SER A 115 -3.46 7.62 13.55
C SER A 115 -2.04 7.04 13.59
N CYS A 116 -1.07 7.71 12.94
CA CYS A 116 0.34 7.32 12.99
C CYS A 116 0.93 7.44 14.39
N HIS A 117 0.60 8.52 15.12
CA HIS A 117 1.05 8.73 16.50
C HIS A 117 0.45 7.70 17.47
N TYR A 118 -0.81 7.31 17.26
CA TYR A 118 -1.44 6.25 18.04
C TYR A 118 -0.84 4.87 17.76
N PHE A 119 -0.44 4.60 16.51
CA PHE A 119 -0.02 3.26 16.10
C PHE A 119 1.35 2.84 16.65
N LEU A 120 2.34 3.75 16.68
CA LEU A 120 3.71 3.40 17.10
C LEU A 120 3.76 2.77 18.52
N PRO A 121 3.15 3.36 19.56
CA PRO A 121 3.12 2.74 20.89
C PRO A 121 2.38 1.39 20.93
N LYS A 122 1.42 1.16 20.03
CA LYS A 122 0.69 -0.11 19.94
C LYS A 122 1.53 -1.22 19.35
N VAL A 123 2.40 -0.90 18.39
CA VAL A 123 3.39 -1.86 17.90
C VAL A 123 4.36 -2.25 19.01
N ASP A 124 4.81 -1.30 19.84
CA ASP A 124 5.65 -1.59 21.00
C ASP A 124 4.93 -2.50 22.01
N GLU A 125 3.64 -2.26 22.28
CA GLU A 125 2.81 -3.12 23.13
C GLU A 125 2.71 -4.55 22.56
N TYR A 126 2.55 -4.70 21.24
CA TYR A 126 2.53 -6.00 20.58
C TYR A 126 3.84 -6.75 20.65
N GLU A 127 4.97 -6.08 20.43
CA GLU A 127 6.28 -6.70 20.60
C GLU A 127 6.51 -7.15 22.05
N GLN A 128 6.14 -6.32 23.03
CA GLN A 128 6.26 -6.68 24.45
C GLN A 128 5.46 -7.93 24.81
N LEU A 129 4.24 -8.05 24.27
CA LEU A 129 3.36 -9.20 24.52
C LEU A 129 3.78 -10.47 23.78
N ILE A 130 4.32 -10.34 22.57
CA ILE A 130 4.54 -11.47 21.65
C ILE A 130 6.02 -11.86 21.60
N THR A 131 6.92 -10.91 21.36
CA THR A 131 8.33 -11.19 21.03
C THR A 131 9.08 -11.85 22.19
N ASN A 132 8.78 -11.45 23.43
CA ASN A 132 9.44 -11.99 24.62
C ASN A 132 8.73 -13.21 25.22
N ASN A 133 7.66 -13.70 24.59
CA ASN A 133 6.91 -14.83 25.12
C ASN A 133 7.63 -16.15 24.80
N PRO A 134 8.04 -16.95 25.82
CA PRO A 134 8.76 -18.21 25.58
C PRO A 134 7.95 -19.22 24.77
N ILE A 135 6.62 -19.25 24.93
CA ILE A 135 5.74 -20.16 24.18
C ILE A 135 5.73 -19.80 22.69
N PHE A 136 5.82 -18.50 22.38
CA PHE A 136 5.86 -18.02 21.01
C PHE A 136 7.20 -18.37 20.36
N LEU A 137 8.31 -18.10 21.06
CA LEU A 137 9.66 -18.40 20.57
C LEU A 137 9.82 -19.90 20.30
N GLU A 138 9.42 -20.77 21.22
CA GLU A 138 9.51 -22.23 21.04
C GLU A 138 8.76 -22.75 19.80
N ARG A 139 7.68 -22.06 19.39
CA ARG A 139 6.84 -22.44 18.24
C ARG A 139 7.29 -21.87 16.91
N VAL A 140 8.20 -20.91 16.90
CA VAL A 140 8.49 -20.10 15.70
C VAL A 140 9.99 -20.07 15.39
N GLU A 141 10.83 -20.14 16.42
CA GLU A 141 12.28 -20.22 16.31
C GLU A 141 12.70 -21.54 15.64
N GLY A 142 13.55 -21.43 14.61
CA GLY A 142 14.06 -22.59 13.89
C GLY A 142 13.04 -23.35 13.02
N ILE A 143 11.80 -22.86 12.90
CA ILE A 143 10.78 -23.49 12.06
C ILE A 143 10.74 -22.85 10.66
N GLY A 144 10.76 -23.71 9.64
CA GLY A 144 10.61 -23.33 8.24
C GLY A 144 11.79 -22.51 7.74
N VAL A 145 13.01 -22.85 8.16
CA VAL A 145 14.24 -22.17 7.74
C VAL A 145 14.40 -22.29 6.22
N ILE A 146 14.59 -21.14 5.55
CA ILE A 146 14.87 -21.09 4.11
C ILE A 146 16.22 -20.42 3.90
N GLY A 147 17.13 -21.12 3.23
CA GLY A 147 18.44 -20.59 2.87
C GLY A 147 18.35 -19.47 1.83
N ARG A 148 19.39 -18.63 1.78
CA ARG A 148 19.49 -17.53 0.80
C ARG A 148 19.38 -18.02 -0.65
N GLU A 149 20.13 -19.07 -0.99
CA GLU A 149 20.16 -19.60 -2.36
C GLU A 149 18.84 -20.26 -2.75
N GLU A 150 18.23 -20.99 -1.81
CA GLU A 150 16.91 -21.62 -1.99
C GLU A 150 15.83 -20.57 -2.23
N ALA A 151 15.82 -19.49 -1.43
CA ALA A 151 14.86 -18.41 -1.60
C ALA A 151 14.92 -17.78 -2.99
N ILE A 152 16.13 -17.58 -3.53
CA ILE A 152 16.34 -17.03 -4.88
C ILE A 152 15.92 -18.05 -5.95
N ASN A 153 16.31 -19.31 -5.80
CA ASN A 153 16.00 -20.36 -6.77
C ASN A 153 14.50 -20.66 -6.86
N TRP A 154 13.77 -20.55 -5.75
CA TRP A 154 12.31 -20.72 -5.72
C TRP A 154 11.56 -19.46 -6.14
N GLY A 155 12.25 -18.34 -6.37
CA GLY A 155 11.64 -17.08 -6.75
C GLY A 155 10.79 -16.45 -5.63
N LEU A 156 11.16 -16.67 -4.37
CA LEU A 156 10.49 -16.03 -3.23
C LEU A 156 10.74 -14.52 -3.24
N SER A 157 9.74 -13.74 -2.84
CA SER A 157 9.80 -12.27 -2.78
C SER A 157 9.35 -11.72 -1.42
N GLY A 158 9.51 -10.42 -1.21
CA GLY A 158 8.99 -9.72 -0.03
C GLY A 158 9.66 -10.15 1.28
N PRO A 159 8.88 -10.28 2.38
CA PRO A 159 9.43 -10.64 3.70
C PRO A 159 10.14 -11.99 3.73
N MET A 160 9.74 -12.92 2.87
CA MET A 160 10.35 -14.26 2.77
C MET A 160 11.81 -14.16 2.33
N LEU A 161 12.07 -13.36 1.28
CA LEU A 161 13.41 -13.15 0.74
C LEU A 161 14.29 -12.33 1.70
N ARG A 162 13.71 -11.28 2.31
CA ARG A 162 14.38 -10.40 3.27
C ARG A 162 14.74 -11.10 4.59
N ALA A 163 13.93 -12.07 5.02
CA ALA A 163 14.22 -12.88 6.22
C ALA A 163 15.40 -13.86 6.02
N SER A 164 15.66 -14.27 4.77
CA SER A 164 16.77 -15.17 4.40
C SER A 164 18.08 -14.45 4.12
N GLY A 165 18.22 -13.17 4.47
CA GLY A 165 19.47 -12.40 4.37
C GLY A 165 19.68 -11.66 3.06
N VAL A 166 18.68 -11.59 2.18
CA VAL A 166 18.77 -10.85 0.91
C VAL A 166 18.18 -9.45 1.09
N ARG A 167 19.02 -8.42 0.97
CA ARG A 167 18.59 -7.02 1.03
C ARG A 167 18.00 -6.57 -0.30
N TRP A 168 16.78 -7.02 -0.58
CA TRP A 168 16.06 -6.71 -1.81
C TRP A 168 14.68 -6.15 -1.51
N ASP A 169 14.36 -5.01 -2.08
CA ASP A 169 13.04 -4.36 -1.98
C ASP A 169 12.80 -3.55 -3.26
N LEU A 170 11.69 -3.82 -3.97
CA LEU A 170 11.42 -3.15 -5.25
C LEU A 170 11.24 -1.64 -5.11
N ARG A 171 10.88 -1.13 -3.92
CA ARG A 171 10.74 0.31 -3.67
C ARG A 171 12.07 1.07 -3.84
N LYS A 172 13.20 0.43 -3.51
CA LYS A 172 14.55 1.01 -3.70
C LYS A 172 15.21 0.63 -5.02
N VAL A 173 14.73 -0.41 -5.71
CA VAL A 173 15.36 -0.89 -6.95
C VAL A 173 14.67 -0.30 -8.18
N ASP A 174 13.35 -0.42 -8.25
CA ASP A 174 12.55 0.02 -9.39
C ASP A 174 12.11 1.49 -9.25
N HIS A 175 12.40 2.13 -8.10
CA HIS A 175 12.22 3.57 -7.82
C HIS A 175 10.87 4.12 -8.32
N TYR A 176 9.78 3.42 -7.98
CA TYR A 176 8.45 3.80 -8.47
C TYR A 176 7.86 4.95 -7.63
N GLU A 177 7.02 5.79 -8.26
CA GLU A 177 6.37 6.94 -7.61
C GLU A 177 7.35 7.94 -6.99
N CYS A 178 7.32 8.13 -5.66
CA CYS A 178 8.13 9.12 -4.94
C CYS A 178 8.85 8.52 -3.71
N TYR A 179 9.06 7.19 -3.68
CA TYR A 179 9.76 6.53 -2.55
C TYR A 179 11.20 7.03 -2.34
N ASP A 180 11.83 7.59 -3.38
CA ASP A 180 13.19 8.14 -3.35
C ASP A 180 13.33 9.41 -2.52
N GLU A 181 12.23 10.14 -2.32
CA GLU A 181 12.23 11.37 -1.53
C GLU A 181 12.08 11.09 -0.02
N SER A 182 11.88 9.82 0.36
CA SER A 182 11.71 9.38 1.75
C SER A 182 12.93 8.62 2.28
N ASP A 183 13.33 8.94 3.51
CA ASP A 183 14.43 8.28 4.20
C ASP A 183 13.88 7.11 5.04
N TRP A 184 14.11 5.88 4.56
CA TRP A 184 13.72 4.65 5.24
C TRP A 184 14.76 3.53 5.01
N GLN A 185 14.73 2.51 5.87
CA GLN A 185 15.66 1.39 5.81
C GLN A 185 14.98 0.08 5.45
N ILE A 186 15.63 -0.73 4.60
CA ILE A 186 15.13 -2.08 4.29
C ILE A 186 15.33 -2.94 5.53
N GLN A 187 14.24 -3.49 6.05
CA GLN A 187 14.26 -4.43 7.16
C GLN A 187 14.61 -5.82 6.63
N TRP A 188 15.66 -6.42 7.17
CA TRP A 188 16.16 -7.73 6.75
C TRP A 188 16.70 -8.48 7.96
N GLN A 189 16.69 -9.80 7.86
CA GLN A 189 17.19 -10.70 8.91
C GLN A 189 18.02 -11.80 8.27
N LYS A 190 18.81 -12.53 9.07
CA LYS A 190 19.66 -13.65 8.58
C LYS A 190 19.12 -15.03 8.95
N GLY A 191 18.17 -15.11 9.87
CA GLY A 191 17.71 -16.38 10.43
C GLY A 191 17.02 -17.30 9.42
N GLY A 192 16.32 -16.72 8.42
CA GLY A 192 15.53 -17.48 7.44
C GLY A 192 14.33 -18.22 8.02
N ASP A 193 14.17 -18.19 9.34
CA ASP A 193 13.13 -18.83 10.12
C ASP A 193 11.85 -17.98 10.18
N SER A 194 10.80 -18.56 10.76
CA SER A 194 9.53 -17.87 10.91
C SER A 194 9.64 -16.65 11.84
N LEU A 195 10.59 -16.67 12.79
CA LEU A 195 10.85 -15.54 13.70
C LEU A 195 11.47 -14.37 12.94
N ALA A 196 12.46 -14.62 12.09
CA ALA A 196 13.04 -13.61 11.21
C ALA A 196 11.98 -12.93 10.34
N ARG A 197 11.02 -13.70 9.78
CA ARG A 197 9.92 -13.14 8.98
C ARG A 197 8.97 -12.27 9.81
N TYR A 198 8.68 -12.69 11.03
CA TYR A 198 7.91 -11.90 11.98
C TYR A 198 8.60 -10.56 12.28
N SER A 199 9.88 -10.58 12.63
CA SER A 199 10.65 -9.37 12.91
C SER A 199 10.73 -8.43 11.70
N VAL A 200 10.89 -8.97 10.49
CA VAL A 200 10.87 -8.17 9.25
C VAL A 200 9.53 -7.47 9.07
N ARG A 201 8.40 -8.18 9.22
CA ARG A 201 7.05 -7.57 9.06
C ARG A 201 6.75 -6.52 10.13
N ILE A 202 7.18 -6.73 11.37
CA ILE A 202 7.02 -5.69 12.41
C ILE A 202 7.89 -4.47 12.11
N GLY A 203 9.15 -4.69 11.72
CA GLY A 203 10.03 -3.60 11.28
C GLY A 203 9.42 -2.82 10.12
N GLU A 204 8.84 -3.50 9.13
CA GLU A 204 8.17 -2.87 7.99
C GLU A 204 6.98 -2.01 8.42
N MET A 205 6.18 -2.43 9.40
CA MET A 205 5.11 -1.60 9.93
C MET A 205 5.65 -0.28 10.51
N ARG A 206 6.78 -0.31 11.23
CA ARG A 206 7.42 0.90 11.78
C ARG A 206 7.95 1.82 10.67
N GLU A 207 8.63 1.24 9.69
CA GLU A 207 9.14 1.99 8.53
C GLU A 207 8.01 2.61 7.70
N SER A 208 6.92 1.88 7.46
CA SER A 208 5.73 2.40 6.75
C SER A 208 5.15 3.62 7.45
N VAL A 209 5.05 3.62 8.78
CA VAL A 209 4.62 4.81 9.53
C VAL A 209 5.60 5.96 9.37
N GLY A 210 6.91 5.69 9.39
CA GLY A 210 7.94 6.70 9.12
C GLY A 210 7.79 7.33 7.73
N ILE A 211 7.60 6.51 6.70
CA ILE A 211 7.37 6.95 5.32
C ILE A 211 6.11 7.83 5.24
N ILE A 212 5.00 7.40 5.86
CA ILE A 212 3.75 8.16 5.87
C ILE A 212 3.94 9.52 6.54
N GLN A 213 4.60 9.58 7.70
CA GLN A 213 4.84 10.85 8.40
C GLN A 213 5.70 11.81 7.59
N GLN A 214 6.71 11.32 6.87
CA GLN A 214 7.55 12.14 5.99
C GLN A 214 6.74 12.63 4.76
N ALA A 215 5.97 11.73 4.15
CA ALA A 215 5.13 12.02 3.00
C ALA A 215 4.07 13.08 3.28
N LEU A 216 3.43 13.04 4.46
CA LEU A 216 2.42 14.03 4.86
C LEU A 216 3.02 15.42 5.08
N LYS A 217 4.27 15.51 5.54
CA LYS A 217 4.99 16.80 5.69
C LYS A 217 5.39 17.41 4.35
N LEU A 218 5.73 16.58 3.38
CA LEU A 218 6.19 17.00 2.05
C LEU A 218 5.04 17.14 1.02
N LEU A 219 3.81 16.84 1.42
CA LEU A 219 2.65 16.78 0.52
C LEU A 219 2.45 18.12 -0.21
N PRO A 220 2.67 18.18 -1.55
CA PRO A 220 2.50 19.42 -2.28
C PRO A 220 1.02 19.72 -2.54
N GLY A 221 0.68 21.01 -2.60
CA GLY A 221 -0.55 21.45 -3.24
C GLY A 221 -0.49 21.19 -4.75
N GLY A 222 -1.64 21.09 -5.41
CA GLY A 222 -1.72 20.95 -6.87
C GLY A 222 -2.82 20.01 -7.36
N PRO A 223 -2.84 19.71 -8.67
CA PRO A 223 -3.83 18.79 -9.24
C PRO A 223 -3.56 17.35 -8.82
N TYR A 224 -4.62 16.58 -8.55
CA TYR A 224 -4.57 15.16 -8.18
C TYR A 224 -4.75 14.21 -9.39
N GLU A 225 -5.01 14.75 -10.58
CA GLU A 225 -5.22 14.02 -11.82
C GLU A 225 -4.58 14.79 -12.99
N ASN A 226 -3.98 14.08 -13.94
CA ASN A 226 -3.44 14.69 -15.14
C ASN A 226 -4.58 15.24 -16.03
N SER A 227 -4.68 16.56 -16.07
CA SER A 227 -5.71 17.30 -16.84
C SER A 227 -5.65 17.10 -18.36
N GLU A 228 -4.54 16.61 -18.92
CA GLU A 228 -4.43 16.34 -20.37
C GLU A 228 -5.16 15.06 -20.79
N ALA A 229 -5.15 14.02 -19.95
CA ALA A 229 -5.97 12.83 -20.14
C ALA A 229 -7.48 13.17 -20.15
N ARG A 230 -7.86 14.25 -19.45
CA ARG A 230 -9.23 14.80 -19.43
C ARG A 230 -9.58 15.59 -20.69
N ARG A 231 -8.63 16.35 -21.26
CA ARG A 231 -8.85 17.10 -22.52
C ARG A 231 -9.12 16.20 -23.71
N LEU A 232 -8.55 14.99 -23.73
CA LEU A 232 -8.82 14.00 -24.78
C LEU A 232 -10.29 13.51 -24.78
N ASN A 233 -11.00 13.60 -23.65
CA ASN A 233 -12.40 13.18 -23.51
C ASN A 233 -13.42 14.33 -23.44
N GLN A 234 -12.98 15.57 -23.23
CA GLN A 234 -13.89 16.70 -23.29
C GLN A 234 -14.23 16.98 -24.75
N HIS A 235 -15.44 16.60 -25.16
CA HIS A 235 -16.07 17.22 -26.33
C HIS A 235 -16.02 18.75 -26.11
N LYS A 236 -15.32 19.45 -27.01
CA LYS A 236 -15.26 20.92 -27.02
C LYS A 236 -16.70 21.43 -27.16
N ASN A 237 -17.16 22.13 -26.12
CA ASN A 237 -18.46 22.81 -26.00
C ASN A 237 -19.64 21.88 -25.68
N VAL A 238 -19.93 21.73 -24.38
CA VAL A 238 -21.23 21.22 -23.91
C VAL A 238 -22.00 22.40 -23.34
N GLU A 239 -23.19 22.69 -23.89
CA GLU A 239 -24.07 23.72 -23.37
C GLU A 239 -24.63 23.31 -22.00
N TRP A 240 -24.74 24.27 -21.09
CA TRP A 240 -25.30 24.05 -19.75
C TRP A 240 -26.80 23.69 -19.88
N ASN A 241 -27.20 22.50 -19.38
CA ASN A 241 -28.51 21.84 -19.48
C ASN A 241 -28.77 20.87 -20.66
N ASP A 242 -27.80 20.56 -21.50
CA ASP A 242 -28.01 19.50 -22.50
C ASP A 242 -28.17 18.11 -21.83
N SER A 243 -28.84 17.19 -22.52
CA SER A 243 -28.99 15.79 -22.15
C SER A 243 -27.64 15.14 -21.81
N ASP A 244 -26.59 15.45 -22.57
CA ASP A 244 -25.21 15.02 -22.32
C ASP A 244 -24.65 15.57 -20.99
N TYR A 245 -25.08 16.77 -20.57
CA TYR A 245 -24.66 17.37 -19.29
C TYR A 245 -25.21 16.58 -18.09
N ARG A 246 -26.38 15.95 -18.21
CA ARG A 246 -26.98 15.12 -17.16
C ARG A 246 -26.22 13.80 -16.93
N PHE A 247 -25.47 13.34 -17.94
CA PHE A 247 -24.65 12.12 -17.84
C PHE A 247 -23.22 12.37 -17.32
N ILE A 248 -22.84 13.63 -17.07
CA ILE A 248 -21.55 14.02 -16.44
C ILE A 248 -21.48 13.59 -14.95
N GLY A 249 -22.52 12.98 -14.39
CA GLY A 249 -22.53 12.54 -12.98
C GLY A 249 -21.53 11.41 -12.64
N LYS A 250 -21.06 10.64 -13.63
CA LYS A 250 -20.04 9.60 -13.42
C LYS A 250 -18.83 9.92 -14.28
N LYS A 251 -17.69 10.22 -13.64
CA LYS A 251 -16.39 10.31 -14.33
C LYS A 251 -16.16 9.02 -15.11
N SER A 252 -16.23 9.06 -16.44
CA SER A 252 -15.83 7.94 -17.27
C SER A 252 -14.32 7.76 -17.17
N SER A 253 -13.86 6.52 -17.10
CA SER A 253 -12.43 6.24 -17.15
C SER A 253 -11.87 6.75 -18.48
N PRO A 254 -10.69 7.38 -18.51
CA PRO A 254 -10.16 7.87 -19.76
C PRO A 254 -9.90 6.73 -20.73
N THR A 255 -10.62 6.72 -21.86
CA THR A 255 -10.48 5.70 -22.90
C THR A 255 -9.39 6.13 -23.88
N PHE A 256 -8.13 5.91 -23.53
CA PHE A 256 -7.01 6.17 -24.46
C PHE A 256 -6.64 4.90 -25.24
N ARG A 257 -6.29 5.08 -26.51
CA ARG A 257 -5.73 3.98 -27.32
C ARG A 257 -4.30 3.75 -26.87
N LEU A 258 -4.08 2.63 -26.19
CA LEU A 258 -2.74 2.19 -25.81
C LEU A 258 -1.91 1.80 -27.05
N PRO A 259 -0.59 2.07 -27.06
CA PRO A 259 0.29 1.54 -28.09
C PRO A 259 0.32 0.01 -28.03
N LYS A 260 0.55 -0.64 -29.17
CA LYS A 260 0.70 -2.11 -29.27
C LYS A 260 2.10 -2.52 -28.81
N GLN A 261 2.37 -2.37 -27.52
CA GLN A 261 3.62 -2.76 -26.87
C GLN A 261 3.33 -3.59 -25.62
N GLU A 262 4.31 -4.39 -25.22
CA GLU A 262 4.27 -5.17 -23.98
C GLU A 262 5.16 -4.49 -22.94
N HIS A 263 4.65 -4.34 -21.71
CA HIS A 263 5.42 -3.80 -20.60
C HIS A 263 5.12 -4.61 -19.34
N TYR A 264 6.17 -4.98 -18.61
CA TYR A 264 6.08 -5.65 -17.33
C TYR A 264 6.37 -4.66 -16.19
N VAL A 265 5.46 -4.55 -15.23
CA VAL A 265 5.59 -3.66 -14.06
C VAL A 265 5.47 -4.49 -12.79
N ARG A 266 6.30 -4.16 -11.80
CA ARG A 266 6.32 -4.79 -10.48
C ARG A 266 6.15 -3.73 -9.41
N ILE A 267 5.55 -4.13 -8.29
CA ILE A 267 5.37 -3.31 -7.08
C ILE A 267 5.62 -4.23 -5.89
N GLU A 268 6.20 -3.69 -4.82
CA GLU A 268 6.43 -4.43 -3.57
C GLU A 268 5.13 -4.52 -2.75
N ALA A 269 4.34 -5.58 -2.97
CA ALA A 269 3.18 -5.89 -2.14
C ALA A 269 3.60 -6.33 -0.71
N PRO A 270 2.74 -6.18 0.32
CA PRO A 270 2.99 -6.60 1.71
C PRO A 270 3.19 -8.11 1.90
#